data_AF-A0A525NU68-F1
#
_entry.id   AF-A0A525NU68-F1
#
_cell.length_a   1.000
_cell.length_b   1.000
_cell.length_c   1.000
_cell.angle_alpha   90.00
_cell.angle_beta   90.00
_cell.angle_gamma   90.00
#
_symmetry.space_group_name_H-M   'P 1'
#
loop_
_entity.id
_entity.type
_entity.pdbx_description
1 polymer ?
#
loop_
_entity_poly.entity_id
_entity_poly.type
_entity_poly.pdbx_seq_one_letter_code
_entity_poly.pdbx_strand_id
1 'polypeptide(L)'
;MFSTLSAVMDRIDPIDGLDELVSSIREHGQKVPVLVRRTQGGGFEIVYGRRRLLACRQLGQKVRATVMEMTDEEALIAQGVENNARQDPSFIERVLFVAGIIQEFGKTGGTRKNAQTIAYRALQIDESLVLRMNRIATGIPMELIQAIGPAHGVGRRVWEKLFRLCEKDVAKARKIAVDIPRNIPGPNRLEMATTLLTATRSSAQKAGPGERVKIGRRATGLPSMWTLILPIALREQFENWSPSFLPAVKTDQTDDHMS
;
A
#
# COMPACT_ATOMS: atom_id res chain seq x y z
N MET A 1 17.22 -25.87 3.95
CA MET A 1 16.56 -24.69 4.56
C MET A 1 16.32 -23.68 3.44
N PHE A 2 15.09 -23.22 3.22
CA PHE A 2 14.81 -22.19 2.20
C PHE A 2 15.13 -20.82 2.78
N SER A 3 16.02 -20.06 2.14
CA SER A 3 16.18 -18.64 2.48
C SER A 3 15.02 -17.86 1.88
N THR A 4 14.29 -17.11 2.71
CA THR A 4 13.16 -16.26 2.29
C THR A 4 13.60 -14.93 1.67
N LEU A 5 14.90 -14.66 1.63
CA LEU A 5 15.44 -13.35 1.25
C LEU A 5 15.75 -13.29 -0.25
N SER A 6 14.71 -13.19 -1.08
CA SER A 6 14.89 -12.29 -2.23
C SER A 6 14.87 -10.89 -1.64
N ALA A 7 15.93 -10.11 -1.88
CA ALA A 7 16.07 -8.75 -1.36
C ALA A 7 14.92 -7.83 -1.81
N VAL A 8 14.16 -8.23 -2.83
CA VAL A 8 13.09 -7.44 -3.43
C VAL A 8 11.73 -8.03 -3.07
N MET A 9 11.05 -7.38 -2.12
CA MET A 9 9.65 -7.68 -1.78
C MET A 9 8.74 -7.44 -2.98
N ASP A 10 7.89 -8.42 -3.29
CA ASP A 10 6.90 -8.36 -4.37
C ASP A 10 5.46 -8.11 -3.88
N ARG A 11 5.21 -8.18 -2.57
CA ARG A 11 3.91 -7.95 -1.94
C ARG A 11 4.06 -7.12 -0.68
N ILE A 12 3.19 -6.13 -0.48
CA ILE A 12 3.13 -5.36 0.77
C ILE A 12 2.41 -6.19 1.86
N ASP A 13 1.36 -6.91 1.48
CA ASP A 13 0.64 -7.82 2.39
C ASP A 13 0.59 -9.25 1.78
N PRO A 14 1.44 -10.17 2.23
CA PRO A 14 1.46 -11.55 1.72
C PRO A 14 0.31 -12.42 2.24
N ILE A 15 -0.49 -11.94 3.20
CA ILE A 15 -1.59 -12.68 3.84
C ILE A 15 -2.91 -12.44 3.10
N ASP A 16 -3.06 -11.33 2.38
CA ASP A 16 -4.27 -10.97 1.63
C ASP A 16 -4.69 -12.10 0.65
N GLY A 17 -5.81 -12.79 0.88
CA GLY A 17 -6.26 -13.94 0.07
C GLY A 17 -5.47 -15.25 0.27
N LEU A 18 -4.72 -15.38 1.37
CA LEU A 18 -3.96 -16.60 1.69
C LEU A 18 -4.89 -17.77 2.07
N ASP A 19 -5.98 -17.52 2.78
CA ASP A 19 -6.90 -18.55 3.27
C ASP A 19 -7.58 -19.35 2.15
N GLU A 20 -7.92 -18.68 1.05
CA GLU A 20 -8.44 -19.32 -0.16
C GLU A 20 -7.39 -20.25 -0.78
N LEU A 21 -6.14 -19.79 -0.87
CA LEU A 21 -5.03 -20.59 -1.39
C LEU A 21 -4.73 -21.80 -0.49
N VAL A 22 -4.78 -21.61 0.83
CA VAL A 22 -4.62 -22.67 1.83
C VAL A 22 -5.72 -23.72 1.65
N SER A 23 -6.97 -23.30 1.54
CA SER A 23 -8.11 -24.21 1.35
C SER A 23 -8.01 -24.97 0.03
N SER A 24 -7.65 -24.28 -1.06
CA SER A 24 -7.42 -24.90 -2.37
C SER A 24 -6.31 -25.96 -2.34
N ILE A 25 -5.16 -25.67 -1.70
CA ILE A 25 -4.04 -26.62 -1.58
C ILE A 25 -4.42 -27.80 -0.67
N ARG A 26 -5.20 -27.57 0.40
CA ARG A 26 -5.69 -28.64 1.27
C ARG A 26 -6.55 -29.65 0.51
N GLU A 27 -7.48 -29.14 -0.31
CA GLU A 27 -8.47 -29.97 -1.03
C GLU A 27 -7.89 -30.63 -2.28
N HIS A 28 -7.11 -29.88 -3.07
CA HIS A 28 -6.70 -30.30 -4.42
C HIS A 28 -5.20 -30.55 -4.54
N GLY A 29 -4.45 -30.38 -3.45
CA GLY A 29 -2.99 -30.46 -3.45
C GLY A 29 -2.32 -29.28 -4.15
N GLN A 30 -0.99 -29.26 -4.08
CA GLN A 30 -0.19 -28.27 -4.79
C GLN A 30 -0.09 -28.61 -6.29
N LYS A 31 -0.89 -27.94 -7.13
CA LYS A 31 -0.87 -28.14 -8.59
C LYS A 31 0.38 -27.54 -9.26
N VAL A 32 0.72 -26.29 -8.92
CA VAL A 32 1.84 -25.55 -9.52
C VAL A 32 3.04 -25.53 -8.55
N PRO A 33 4.24 -25.99 -8.96
CA PRO A 33 5.42 -25.93 -8.11
C PRO A 33 5.86 -24.48 -7.82
N VAL A 34 6.60 -24.27 -6.74
CA VAL A 34 7.36 -23.02 -6.56
C VAL A 34 8.64 -23.09 -7.40
N LEU A 35 9.17 -21.95 -7.84
CA LEU A 35 10.50 -21.93 -8.46
C LEU A 35 11.53 -21.52 -7.42
N VAL A 36 12.58 -22.32 -7.32
CA VAL A 36 13.74 -22.02 -6.48
C VAL A 36 15.01 -22.08 -7.33
N ARG A 37 16.02 -21.34 -6.88
CA ARG A 37 17.38 -21.43 -7.43
C ARG A 37 18.38 -21.89 -6.38
N ARG A 38 19.48 -22.46 -6.83
CA ARG A 38 20.62 -22.75 -5.94
C ARG A 38 21.34 -21.47 -5.57
N THR A 39 21.75 -21.39 -4.32
CA THR A 39 22.62 -20.33 -3.81
C THR A 39 24.06 -20.83 -3.76
N GLN A 40 25.03 -19.91 -3.80
CA GLN A 40 26.46 -20.27 -3.73
C GLN A 40 26.82 -21.05 -2.45
N GLY A 41 26.08 -20.85 -1.36
CA GLY A 41 26.24 -21.59 -0.10
C GLY A 41 25.55 -22.97 -0.06
N GLY A 42 25.11 -23.51 -1.19
CA GLY A 42 24.47 -24.83 -1.28
C GLY A 42 23.01 -24.88 -0.81
N GLY A 43 22.42 -23.74 -0.42
CA GLY A 43 21.00 -23.60 -0.08
C GLY A 43 20.11 -23.34 -1.29
N PHE A 44 18.81 -23.19 -1.03
CA PHE A 44 17.83 -22.79 -2.04
C PHE A 44 17.19 -21.45 -1.68
N GLU A 45 17.02 -20.60 -2.69
CA GLU A 45 16.30 -19.34 -2.61
C GLU A 45 15.03 -19.42 -3.45
N ILE A 46 13.92 -18.91 -2.93
CA ILE A 46 12.66 -18.84 -3.68
C ILE A 46 12.66 -17.68 -4.68
N VAL A 47 12.49 -18.00 -5.95
CA VAL A 47 12.36 -17.02 -7.04
C VAL A 47 10.92 -16.50 -7.07
N TYR A 48 9.93 -17.41 -7.16
CA TYR A 48 8.52 -17.07 -7.07
C TYR A 48 7.69 -18.14 -6.34
N GLY A 49 6.47 -17.77 -5.95
CA GLY A 49 5.54 -18.68 -5.26
C GLY A 49 5.57 -18.59 -3.74
N ARG A 50 5.96 -17.45 -3.16
CA ARG A 50 6.05 -17.24 -1.69
C ARG A 50 4.74 -17.53 -0.97
N ARG A 51 3.60 -17.08 -1.50
CA ARG A 51 2.27 -17.37 -0.92
C ARG A 51 1.97 -18.87 -0.83
N ARG A 52 2.45 -19.65 -1.80
CA ARG A 52 2.31 -21.10 -1.83
C ARG A 52 3.21 -21.79 -0.81
N LEU A 53 4.44 -21.29 -0.65
CA LEU A 53 5.33 -21.71 0.43
C LEU A 53 4.68 -21.43 1.81
N LEU A 54 4.09 -20.24 2.00
CA LEU A 54 3.36 -19.89 3.22
C LEU A 54 2.17 -20.81 3.46
N ALA A 55 1.35 -21.05 2.44
CA ALA A 55 0.19 -21.93 2.54
C ALA A 55 0.58 -23.39 2.88
N CYS A 56 1.59 -23.95 2.20
CA CYS A 56 2.11 -25.28 2.53
C CYS A 56 2.67 -25.33 3.96
N ARG A 57 3.35 -24.27 4.41
CA ARG A 57 3.86 -24.16 5.80
C ARG A 57 2.72 -24.14 6.81
N GLN A 58 1.65 -23.40 6.56
CA GLN A 58 0.46 -23.34 7.42
C GLN A 58 -0.26 -24.70 7.49
N LEU A 59 -0.21 -25.48 6.40
CA LEU A 59 -0.76 -26.84 6.35
C LEU A 59 0.18 -27.91 6.93
N GLY A 60 1.41 -27.56 7.31
CA GLY A 60 2.43 -28.54 7.73
C GLY A 60 2.88 -29.48 6.60
N GLN A 61 2.68 -29.09 5.34
CA GLN A 61 2.99 -29.91 4.16
C GLN A 61 4.33 -29.53 3.53
N LYS A 62 4.98 -30.51 2.88
CA LYS A 62 6.14 -30.24 2.02
C LYS A 62 5.69 -29.47 0.77
N VAL A 63 6.50 -28.51 0.33
CA VAL A 63 6.28 -27.76 -0.90
C VAL A 63 6.92 -28.47 -2.09
N ARG A 64 6.19 -28.61 -3.19
CA ARG A 64 6.73 -29.01 -4.50
C ARG A 64 7.49 -27.84 -5.11
N ALA A 65 8.73 -28.07 -5.53
CA ALA A 65 9.59 -27.04 -6.09
C ALA A 65 10.25 -27.52 -7.39
N THR A 66 10.39 -26.61 -8.35
CA THR A 66 11.29 -26.74 -9.50
C THR A 66 12.59 -26.02 -9.14
N VAL A 67 13.72 -26.67 -9.36
CA VAL A 67 15.05 -26.09 -9.12
C VAL A 67 15.64 -25.67 -10.46
N MET A 68 16.11 -24.43 -10.56
CA MET A 68 16.83 -23.93 -11.75
C MET A 68 18.13 -23.23 -11.34
N GLU A 69 19.14 -23.33 -12.20
CA GLU A 69 20.35 -22.51 -12.09
C GLU A 69 20.07 -21.14 -12.73
N MET A 70 20.23 -20.08 -11.95
CA MET A 70 19.93 -18.70 -12.38
C MET A 70 20.85 -17.72 -11.66
N THR A 71 21.35 -16.72 -12.39
CA THR A 71 21.99 -15.53 -11.82
C THR A 71 20.98 -14.68 -11.04
N ASP A 72 21.47 -13.73 -10.22
CA ASP A 72 20.59 -12.84 -9.44
C ASP A 72 19.70 -11.97 -10.34
N GLU A 73 20.25 -11.53 -11.48
CA GLU A 73 19.50 -10.80 -12.50
C GLU A 73 18.39 -11.66 -13.11
N GLU A 74 18.70 -12.87 -13.56
CA GLU A 74 17.71 -13.77 -14.17
C GLU A 74 16.59 -14.14 -13.18
N ALA A 75 16.94 -14.34 -11.91
CA ALA A 75 15.97 -14.63 -10.86
C ALA A 75 14.98 -13.46 -10.67
N LEU A 76 15.46 -12.23 -10.65
CA LEU A 76 14.59 -11.05 -10.53
C LEU A 76 13.71 -10.84 -11.76
N ILE A 77 14.26 -11.05 -12.96
CA ILE A 77 13.49 -10.96 -14.20
C ILE A 77 12.38 -12.01 -14.18
N ALA A 78 12.70 -13.26 -13.84
CA ALA A 78 11.72 -14.34 -13.77
C ALA A 78 10.64 -14.08 -12.70
N GLN A 79 11.03 -13.57 -11.52
CA GLN A 79 10.09 -13.16 -10.48
C GLN A 79 9.14 -12.07 -10.98
N GLY A 80 9.67 -11.03 -11.64
CA GLY A 80 8.87 -9.94 -12.16
C GLY A 80 7.92 -10.37 -13.28
N VAL A 81 8.40 -11.17 -14.23
CA VAL A 81 7.61 -11.67 -15.37
C VAL A 81 6.42 -12.51 -14.89
N GLU A 82 6.67 -13.45 -13.96
CA GLU A 82 5.61 -14.28 -13.39
C GLU A 82 4.57 -13.45 -12.64
N ASN A 83 5.00 -12.47 -11.84
CA ASN A 83 4.09 -11.62 -11.08
C ASN A 83 3.29 -10.67 -11.99
N ASN A 84 3.91 -10.12 -13.03
CA ASN A 84 3.27 -9.22 -13.98
C ASN A 84 2.23 -9.97 -14.85
N ALA A 85 2.53 -11.22 -15.25
CA ALA A 85 1.62 -12.06 -16.02
C ALA A 85 0.30 -12.35 -15.30
N ARG A 86 0.29 -12.37 -13.96
CA ARG A 86 -0.92 -12.60 -13.16
C ARG A 86 -1.82 -11.36 -13.03
N GLN A 87 -1.39 -10.18 -13.51
CA GLN A 87 -2.01 -8.87 -13.23
C GLN A 87 -2.33 -8.62 -11.75
N ASP A 88 -1.57 -9.28 -10.90
CA ASP A 88 -1.82 -9.43 -9.47
C ASP A 88 -1.23 -8.29 -8.61
N PRO A 89 -0.02 -7.76 -8.88
CA PRO A 89 0.54 -6.71 -8.04
C PRO A 89 -0.10 -5.35 -8.31
N SER A 90 -0.42 -4.64 -7.22
CA SER A 90 -0.86 -3.25 -7.25
C SER A 90 0.21 -2.32 -7.85
N PHE A 91 -0.20 -1.13 -8.28
CA PHE A 91 0.74 -0.15 -8.84
C PHE A 91 1.89 0.17 -7.87
N ILE A 92 1.59 0.32 -6.58
CA ILE A 92 2.60 0.64 -5.57
C ILE A 92 3.54 -0.54 -5.28
N GLU A 93 3.06 -1.77 -5.34
CA GLU A 93 3.92 -2.95 -5.23
C GLU A 93 4.91 -3.04 -6.40
N ARG A 94 4.46 -2.74 -7.62
CA ARG A 94 5.36 -2.64 -8.79
C ARG A 94 6.39 -1.52 -8.61
N VAL A 95 5.98 -0.39 -8.04
CA VAL A 95 6.88 0.73 -7.71
C VAL A 95 7.96 0.30 -6.70
N LEU A 96 7.58 -0.40 -5.64
CA LEU A 96 8.50 -0.92 -4.64
C LEU A 96 9.45 -1.98 -5.22
N PHE A 97 8.94 -2.83 -6.11
CA PHE A 97 9.76 -3.83 -6.82
C PHE A 97 10.85 -3.16 -7.66
N VAL A 98 10.52 -2.12 -8.43
CA VAL A 98 11.50 -1.31 -9.16
C VAL A 98 12.56 -0.73 -8.23
N ALA A 99 12.13 -0.14 -7.12
CA ALA A 99 13.04 0.48 -6.16
C ALA A 99 14.00 -0.53 -5.54
N GLY A 100 13.53 -1.74 -5.20
CA GLY A 100 14.36 -2.81 -4.68
C GLY A 100 15.40 -3.30 -5.70
N ILE A 101 15.04 -3.46 -6.98
CA ILE A 101 16.00 -3.78 -8.05
C ILE A 101 17.09 -2.70 -8.14
N ILE A 102 16.69 -1.43 -8.12
CA ILE A 102 17.63 -0.30 -8.22
C ILE A 102 18.52 -0.22 -6.98
N GLN A 103 18.00 -0.53 -5.79
CA GLN A 103 18.80 -0.58 -4.57
C GLN A 103 19.84 -1.71 -4.60
N GLU A 104 19.45 -2.89 -5.10
CA GLU A 104 20.31 -4.06 -5.09
C GLU A 104 21.41 -3.98 -6.17
N PHE A 105 21.05 -3.56 -7.39
CA PHE A 105 21.95 -3.56 -8.56
C PHE A 105 22.49 -2.17 -8.93
N GLY A 106 21.85 -1.09 -8.48
CA GLY A 106 22.18 0.29 -8.85
C GLY A 106 23.16 0.99 -7.90
N LYS A 107 23.95 0.24 -7.14
CA LYS A 107 24.86 0.76 -6.09
C LYS A 107 25.92 1.75 -6.60
N THR A 108 26.25 1.76 -7.90
CA THR A 108 27.17 2.71 -8.53
C THR A 108 26.59 3.36 -9.79
N GLY A 109 27.12 4.52 -10.20
CA GLY A 109 26.63 5.27 -11.36
C GLY A 109 26.61 4.46 -12.66
N GLY A 110 27.60 3.57 -12.87
CA GLY A 110 27.65 2.67 -14.03
C GLY A 110 26.64 1.52 -13.97
N THR A 111 26.34 1.00 -12.78
CA THR A 111 25.43 -0.15 -12.62
C THR A 111 23.95 0.25 -12.57
N ARG A 112 23.65 1.54 -12.41
CA ARG A 112 22.27 2.06 -12.40
C ARG A 112 21.52 1.80 -13.71
N LYS A 113 22.17 1.97 -14.86
CA LYS A 113 21.57 1.64 -16.18
C LYS A 113 21.24 0.16 -16.30
N ASN A 114 22.12 -0.71 -15.76
CA ASN A 114 21.84 -2.14 -15.71
C ASN A 114 20.61 -2.42 -14.83
N ALA A 115 20.55 -1.86 -13.61
CA ALA A 115 19.40 -2.04 -12.73
C ALA A 115 18.06 -1.56 -13.35
N GLN A 116 18.08 -0.47 -14.11
CA GLN A 116 16.92 0.00 -14.88
C GLN A 116 16.54 -1.00 -15.98
N THR A 117 17.54 -1.59 -16.63
CA THR A 117 17.36 -2.63 -17.64
C THR A 117 16.69 -3.88 -17.07
N ILE A 118 17.16 -4.33 -15.91
CA ILE A 118 16.56 -5.45 -15.18
C ILE A 118 15.10 -5.12 -14.83
N ALA A 119 14.83 -3.93 -14.30
CA ALA A 119 13.48 -3.53 -13.90
C ALA A 119 12.48 -3.47 -15.06
N TYR A 120 12.86 -2.87 -16.20
CA TYR A 120 11.95 -2.78 -17.35
C TYR A 120 11.72 -4.16 -17.99
N ARG A 121 12.75 -5.03 -18.03
CA ARG A 121 12.62 -6.43 -18.50
C ARG A 121 11.71 -7.25 -17.59
N ALA A 122 11.87 -7.10 -16.28
CA ALA A 122 11.09 -7.81 -15.28
C ALA A 122 9.59 -7.41 -15.31
N LEU A 123 9.29 -6.12 -15.49
CA LEU A 123 7.92 -5.62 -15.51
C LEU A 123 7.31 -5.47 -16.91
N GLN A 124 8.07 -5.72 -17.97
CA GLN A 124 7.69 -5.54 -19.37
C GLN A 124 7.08 -4.15 -19.64
N ILE A 125 7.77 -3.10 -19.21
CA ILE A 125 7.38 -1.69 -19.35
C ILE A 125 8.50 -0.87 -19.99
N ASP A 126 8.23 0.40 -20.28
CA ASP A 126 9.23 1.33 -20.80
C ASP A 126 10.13 1.90 -19.69
N GLU A 127 11.35 2.31 -20.07
CA GLU A 127 12.37 2.86 -19.17
C GLU A 127 11.92 4.18 -18.50
N SER A 128 11.11 4.98 -19.20
CA SER A 128 10.60 6.24 -18.65
C SER A 128 9.64 6.00 -17.47
N LEU A 129 8.85 4.92 -17.55
CA LEU A 129 7.98 4.49 -16.46
C LEU A 129 8.78 3.94 -15.29
N VAL A 130 9.85 3.17 -15.53
CA VAL A 130 10.77 2.69 -14.48
C VAL A 130 11.38 3.87 -13.70
N LEU A 131 11.91 4.87 -14.41
CA LEU A 131 12.48 6.08 -13.79
C LEU A 131 11.45 6.81 -12.91
N ARG A 132 10.22 6.91 -13.40
CA ARG A 132 9.13 7.54 -12.66
C ARG A 132 8.71 6.74 -11.44
N MET A 133 8.55 5.42 -11.58
CA MET A 133 8.25 4.53 -10.46
C MET A 133 9.32 4.66 -9.38
N ASN A 134 10.60 4.67 -9.75
CA ASN A 134 11.69 4.89 -8.79
C ASN A 134 11.57 6.23 -8.05
N ARG A 135 11.20 7.32 -8.74
CA ARG A 135 10.95 8.62 -8.08
C ARG A 135 9.80 8.55 -7.08
N ILE A 136 8.70 7.86 -7.42
CA ILE A 136 7.57 7.69 -6.51
C ILE A 136 8.01 6.93 -5.26
N ALA A 137 8.75 5.82 -5.42
CA ALA A 137 9.25 5.03 -4.30
C ALA A 137 10.16 5.81 -3.36
N THR A 138 11.02 6.68 -3.89
CA THR A 138 11.96 7.46 -3.06
C THR A 138 11.36 8.74 -2.50
N GLY A 139 10.28 9.26 -3.07
CA GLY A 139 9.65 10.51 -2.61
C GLY A 139 8.45 10.35 -1.68
N ILE A 140 7.85 9.16 -1.59
CA ILE A 140 6.81 8.87 -0.58
C ILE A 140 7.48 8.13 0.58
N PRO A 141 7.35 8.62 1.83
CA PRO A 141 7.89 7.91 2.99
C PRO A 141 7.38 6.46 3.08
N MET A 142 8.27 5.52 3.38
CA MET A 142 7.93 4.09 3.44
C MET A 142 6.82 3.82 4.47
N GLU A 143 6.84 4.53 5.59
CA GLU A 143 5.85 4.40 6.66
C GLU A 143 4.45 4.77 6.15
N LEU A 144 4.36 5.76 5.26
CA LEU A 144 3.10 6.17 4.64
C LEU A 144 2.64 5.14 3.58
N ILE A 145 3.56 4.60 2.77
CA ILE A 145 3.24 3.52 1.82
C ILE A 145 2.67 2.30 2.58
N GLN A 146 3.32 1.89 3.66
CA GLN A 146 2.88 0.78 4.51
C GLN A 146 1.53 1.06 5.17
N ALA A 147 1.32 2.29 5.66
CA ALA A 147 0.05 2.69 6.25
C ALA A 147 -1.11 2.66 5.23
N ILE A 148 -0.85 2.99 3.96
CA ILE A 148 -1.83 2.94 2.87
C ILE A 148 -2.06 1.51 2.34
N GLY A 149 -1.01 0.69 2.33
CA GLY A 149 -1.05 -0.67 1.78
C GLY A 149 -1.13 -0.70 0.24
N PRO A 150 -1.50 -1.87 -0.35
CA PRO A 150 -1.48 -2.07 -1.80
C PRO A 150 -2.39 -1.12 -2.59
N ALA A 151 -3.54 -0.72 -2.01
CA ALA A 151 -4.58 0.05 -2.70
C ALA A 151 -4.90 -0.53 -4.09
N HIS A 152 -5.21 -1.83 -4.15
CA HIS A 152 -5.56 -2.54 -5.40
C HIS A 152 -6.60 -1.77 -6.21
N GLY A 153 -6.46 -1.81 -7.54
CA GLY A 153 -7.29 -1.05 -8.48
C GLY A 153 -6.93 0.43 -8.61
N VAL A 154 -6.11 1.01 -7.72
CA VAL A 154 -5.68 2.41 -7.86
C VAL A 154 -4.48 2.53 -8.79
N GLY A 155 -4.71 3.26 -9.89
CA GLY A 155 -3.69 3.52 -10.90
C GLY A 155 -2.71 4.64 -10.55
N ARG A 156 -1.72 4.80 -11.43
CA ARG A 156 -0.59 5.74 -11.33
C ARG A 156 -0.96 7.16 -10.91
N ARG A 157 -2.03 7.75 -11.47
CA ARG A 157 -2.35 9.19 -11.32
C ARG A 157 -2.56 9.60 -9.86
N VAL A 158 -3.17 8.76 -9.05
CA VAL A 158 -3.44 9.06 -7.63
C VAL A 158 -2.14 9.00 -6.83
N TRP A 159 -1.31 7.98 -7.08
CA TRP A 159 0.02 7.86 -6.47
C TRP A 159 0.96 9.00 -6.86
N GLU A 160 0.92 9.46 -8.12
CA GLU A 160 1.67 10.66 -8.56
C GLU A 160 1.19 11.92 -7.83
N LYS A 161 -0.12 12.06 -7.59
CA LYS A 161 -0.67 13.17 -6.80
C LYS A 161 -0.16 13.13 -5.37
N LEU A 162 -0.19 11.95 -4.72
CA LEU A 162 0.34 11.77 -3.38
C LEU A 162 1.84 12.10 -3.32
N PHE A 163 2.63 11.57 -4.24
CA PHE A 163 4.07 11.85 -4.37
C PHE A 163 4.36 13.36 -4.41
N ARG A 164 3.66 14.13 -5.26
CA ARG A 164 3.84 15.59 -5.35
C ARG A 164 3.45 16.33 -4.07
N LEU A 165 2.55 15.77 -3.26
CA LEU A 165 2.20 16.34 -1.96
C LEU A 165 3.29 16.03 -0.93
N CYS A 166 3.84 14.81 -0.94
CA CYS A 166 4.96 14.42 -0.08
C CYS A 166 6.22 15.25 -0.39
N GLU A 167 6.54 15.51 -1.66
CA GLU A 167 7.69 16.34 -2.06
C GLU A 167 7.64 17.75 -1.46
N LYS A 168 6.43 18.29 -1.20
CA LYS A 168 6.27 19.63 -0.63
C LYS A 168 6.45 19.68 0.88
N ASP A 169 6.15 18.59 1.58
CA ASP A 169 6.21 18.53 3.04
C ASP A 169 6.41 17.07 3.52
N VAL A 170 7.66 16.61 3.44
CA VAL A 170 8.05 15.25 3.81
C VAL A 170 7.84 14.99 5.31
N ALA A 171 8.08 16.01 6.16
CA ALA A 171 7.92 15.90 7.59
C ALA A 171 6.46 15.62 7.97
N LYS A 172 5.52 16.33 7.34
CA LYS A 172 4.10 16.07 7.51
C LYS A 172 3.68 14.74 6.91
N ALA A 173 4.20 14.35 5.75
CA ALA A 173 3.93 13.04 5.14
C ALA A 173 4.29 11.89 6.08
N ARG A 174 5.42 12.00 6.82
CA ARG A 174 5.79 11.03 7.86
C ARG A 174 4.83 11.05 9.05
N LYS A 175 4.40 12.23 9.50
CA LYS A 175 3.47 12.37 10.63
C LYS A 175 2.11 11.75 10.33
N ILE A 176 1.51 12.03 9.17
CA ILE A 176 0.17 11.53 8.87
C ILE A 176 0.09 10.01 8.71
N ALA A 177 1.22 9.31 8.55
CA ALA A 177 1.24 7.86 8.41
C ALA A 177 0.62 7.15 9.63
N VAL A 178 0.76 7.72 10.83
CA VAL A 178 0.15 7.16 12.05
C VAL A 178 -1.35 7.39 12.14
N ASP A 179 -1.86 8.40 11.41
CA ASP A 179 -3.27 8.79 11.42
C ASP A 179 -4.11 8.00 10.40
N ILE A 180 -3.46 7.18 9.55
CA ILE A 180 -4.16 6.35 8.56
C ILE A 180 -4.71 5.08 9.24
N PRO A 181 -6.04 4.92 9.35
CA PRO A 181 -6.66 3.78 9.98
C PRO A 181 -6.54 2.57 9.04
N ARG A 182 -6.15 1.43 9.61
CA ARG A 182 -5.90 0.19 8.85
C ARG A 182 -7.16 -0.63 8.59
N ASN A 183 -8.28 -0.29 9.22
CA ASN A 183 -9.55 -1.01 9.12
C ASN A 183 -10.40 -0.61 7.91
N ILE A 184 -9.93 0.32 7.07
CA ILE A 184 -10.62 0.71 5.83
C ILE A 184 -9.85 0.23 4.59
N PRO A 185 -10.54 0.06 3.44
CA PRO A 185 -9.90 -0.39 2.21
C PRO A 185 -8.73 0.50 1.77
N GLY A 186 -7.70 -0.10 1.15
CA GLY A 186 -6.50 0.61 0.69
C GLY A 186 -6.77 1.86 -0.18
N PRO A 187 -7.71 1.82 -1.15
CA PRO A 187 -8.07 3.01 -1.93
C PRO A 187 -8.56 4.18 -1.06
N ASN A 188 -9.37 3.91 -0.04
CA ASN A 188 -9.87 4.91 0.91
C ASN A 188 -8.73 5.44 1.80
N ARG A 189 -7.78 4.59 2.21
CA ARG A 189 -6.58 5.02 2.94
C ARG A 189 -5.73 6.00 2.11
N LEU A 190 -5.54 5.71 0.83
CA LEU A 190 -4.80 6.57 -0.10
C LEU A 190 -5.50 7.92 -0.34
N GLU A 191 -6.82 7.90 -0.50
CA GLU A 191 -7.62 9.11 -0.61
C GLU A 191 -7.48 9.98 0.65
N MET A 192 -7.58 9.38 1.83
CA MET A 192 -7.45 10.11 3.08
C MET A 192 -6.05 10.70 3.27
N ALA A 193 -4.98 9.95 2.97
CA ALA A 193 -3.62 10.47 3.00
C ALA A 193 -3.46 11.71 2.10
N THR A 194 -4.06 11.66 0.91
CA THR A 194 -4.07 12.80 -0.04
C THR A 194 -4.83 14.00 0.53
N THR A 195 -5.97 13.76 1.18
CA THR A 195 -6.80 14.79 1.80
C THR A 195 -6.10 15.45 2.99
N LEU A 196 -5.52 14.68 3.91
CA LEU A 196 -4.77 15.19 5.06
C LEU A 196 -3.58 16.06 4.63
N LEU A 197 -2.88 15.66 3.57
CA LEU A 197 -1.80 16.46 3.00
C LEU A 197 -2.29 17.75 2.34
N THR A 198 -3.51 17.75 1.78
CA THR A 198 -4.10 18.92 1.10
C THR A 198 -4.78 19.91 2.06
N ALA A 199 -5.51 19.44 3.07
CA ALA A 199 -6.39 20.25 3.92
C ALA A 199 -5.65 21.35 4.71
N THR A 200 -4.40 21.12 5.09
CA THR A 200 -3.61 22.07 5.89
C THR A 200 -3.10 23.27 5.10
N ARG A 201 -3.42 23.37 3.79
CA ARG A 201 -3.25 24.62 3.03
C ARG A 201 -4.27 25.70 3.43
N SER A 202 -5.40 25.34 4.04
CA SER A 202 -6.48 26.30 4.32
C SER A 202 -6.34 27.10 5.62
N SER A 203 -5.40 26.78 6.51
CA SER A 203 -5.21 27.51 7.78
C SER A 203 -4.12 28.61 7.73
N ALA A 204 -3.41 28.77 6.61
CA ALA A 204 -2.33 29.75 6.46
C ALA A 204 -2.70 30.99 5.62
N GLN A 205 -3.94 31.10 5.13
CA GLN A 205 -4.44 32.30 4.43
C GLN A 205 -5.86 32.64 4.90
N LYS A 206 -5.96 33.31 6.06
CA LYS A 206 -7.06 34.23 6.38
C LYS A 206 -6.68 35.11 7.59
N ALA A 207 -5.90 36.15 7.30
CA ALA A 207 -5.96 37.42 8.02
C ALA A 207 -6.59 38.43 7.03
N GLY A 208 -7.70 39.07 7.41
CA GLY A 208 -8.66 39.79 6.54
C GLY A 208 -8.24 41.21 6.14
N PRO A 209 -9.17 42.20 6.02
CA PRO A 209 -10.64 42.18 5.93
C PRO A 209 -11.17 42.93 4.68
N GLY A 210 -12.46 42.80 4.34
CA GLY A 210 -13.06 43.61 3.27
C GLY A 210 -14.41 43.12 2.75
N GLU A 211 -15.46 43.49 3.47
CA GLU A 211 -16.87 43.36 3.10
C GLU A 211 -17.19 44.08 1.77
N ARG A 212 -17.95 43.41 0.88
CA ARG A 212 -19.01 44.03 0.05
C ARG A 212 -19.82 42.96 -0.69
N VAL A 213 -21.06 42.81 -0.23
CA VAL A 213 -22.15 42.08 -0.88
C VAL A 213 -22.53 42.82 -2.18
N LYS A 214 -22.67 42.09 -3.30
CA LYS A 214 -23.45 42.55 -4.45
C LYS A 214 -24.48 41.49 -4.85
N ILE A 215 -25.74 41.87 -4.70
CA ILE A 215 -26.93 41.15 -5.13
C ILE A 215 -27.17 41.48 -6.61
N GLY A 216 -27.38 40.46 -7.45
CA GLY A 216 -27.86 40.59 -8.84
C GLY A 216 -28.94 39.55 -9.12
N ARG A 217 -30.13 39.99 -9.56
CA ARG A 217 -31.34 39.19 -9.81
C ARG A 217 -31.51 38.85 -11.31
N ARG A 218 -31.94 37.58 -11.57
CA ARG A 218 -32.93 37.05 -12.55
C ARG A 218 -32.68 37.23 -14.06
N ALA A 219 -33.09 36.38 -15.02
CA ALA A 219 -33.78 35.07 -15.16
C ALA A 219 -33.50 34.59 -16.63
N THR A 220 -33.71 33.35 -17.13
CA THR A 220 -34.98 32.68 -17.49
C THR A 220 -34.75 31.31 -18.23
N GLY A 221 -35.54 30.27 -17.89
CA GLY A 221 -36.03 29.11 -18.72
C GLY A 221 -35.05 27.97 -19.10
N LEU A 222 -35.34 26.65 -19.09
CA LEU A 222 -36.51 25.75 -18.86
C LEU A 222 -35.96 24.26 -18.69
N PRO A 223 -36.73 23.18 -18.43
CA PRO A 223 -36.66 22.45 -17.15
C PRO A 223 -36.08 21.00 -17.12
N SER A 224 -35.86 20.56 -15.86
CA SER A 224 -35.99 19.22 -15.24
C SER A 224 -34.98 18.08 -15.48
N MET A 225 -34.19 17.80 -14.44
CA MET A 225 -34.15 16.48 -13.78
C MET A 225 -33.71 16.68 -12.32
N TRP A 226 -34.63 16.51 -11.36
CA TRP A 226 -34.32 16.60 -9.93
C TRP A 226 -34.22 15.19 -9.36
N THR A 227 -33.03 14.82 -8.89
CA THR A 227 -32.85 13.66 -8.02
C THR A 227 -32.83 14.15 -6.57
N LEU A 228 -33.94 13.94 -5.86
CA LEU A 228 -34.04 14.11 -4.41
C LEU A 228 -33.44 12.87 -3.74
N ILE A 229 -32.38 13.04 -2.95
CA ILE A 229 -31.95 12.06 -1.95
C ILE A 229 -32.47 12.55 -0.61
N LEU A 230 -33.48 11.88 -0.08
CA LEU A 230 -34.00 12.13 1.26
C LEU A 230 -33.01 11.59 2.30
N PRO A 231 -32.75 12.33 3.40
CA PRO A 231 -32.02 11.79 4.54
C PRO A 231 -32.90 10.77 5.28
N ILE A 232 -32.39 9.55 5.46
CA ILE A 232 -32.98 8.59 6.38
C ILE A 232 -32.66 9.07 7.80
N ALA A 233 -33.64 9.69 8.45
CA ALA A 233 -33.64 9.90 9.88
C ALA A 233 -35.01 9.50 10.45
N LEU A 234 -34.95 8.60 11.43
CA LEU A 234 -35.97 8.29 12.45
C LEU A 234 -37.26 7.58 12.01
N ARG A 235 -37.28 6.27 12.26
CA ARG A 235 -38.44 5.59 12.86
C ARG A 235 -38.00 5.05 14.23
N GLU A 236 -38.46 5.76 15.27
CA GLU A 236 -38.87 5.36 16.63
C GLU A 236 -38.37 3.98 17.14
N GLN A 237 -37.53 3.90 18.19
CA GLN A 237 -37.79 4.02 19.64
C GLN A 237 -38.70 2.93 20.25
N PHE A 238 -38.26 2.45 21.43
CA PHE A 238 -38.71 1.32 22.27
C PHE A 238 -38.21 -0.06 21.76
N GLU A 239 -37.22 -0.69 22.39
CA GLU A 239 -37.23 -1.08 23.81
C GLU A 239 -35.96 -0.73 24.60
N ASN A 240 -36.26 -0.17 25.76
CA ASN A 240 -35.43 0.07 26.95
C ASN A 240 -34.45 -1.06 27.30
N TRP A 241 -33.21 -0.71 27.65
CA TRP A 241 -32.74 -0.72 29.04
C TRP A 241 -31.37 0.01 29.17
N SER A 242 -31.28 0.90 30.16
CA SER A 242 -30.02 1.52 30.63
C SER A 242 -29.61 0.87 31.95
N PRO A 243 -28.34 0.95 32.37
CA PRO A 243 -28.00 2.05 33.26
C PRO A 243 -26.66 2.76 32.98
N SER A 244 -26.76 4.10 32.99
CA SER A 244 -25.79 5.09 33.52
C SER A 244 -24.39 5.25 32.88
N PHE A 245 -24.34 6.17 31.93
CA PHE A 245 -23.53 7.42 31.93
C PHE A 245 -23.14 7.90 33.36
N LEU A 246 -22.01 8.54 33.70
CA LEU A 246 -20.85 9.12 32.99
C LEU A 246 -19.82 9.59 34.08
N PRO A 247 -18.71 10.28 33.77
CA PRO A 247 -17.41 10.18 34.44
C PRO A 247 -17.09 11.36 35.37
N ALA A 248 -15.99 11.25 36.13
CA ALA A 248 -15.24 12.39 36.66
C ALA A 248 -13.75 11.99 36.78
N VAL A 249 -12.85 12.57 35.99
CA VAL A 249 -11.98 13.72 36.31
C VAL A 249 -10.84 13.36 37.28
N LYS A 250 -9.61 13.64 36.81
CA LYS A 250 -8.31 13.52 37.50
C LYS A 250 -8.26 14.31 38.81
N THR A 251 -7.42 13.89 39.76
CA THR A 251 -6.29 14.70 40.27
C THR A 251 -5.37 13.88 41.18
N ASP A 252 -4.18 14.44 41.35
CA ASP A 252 -2.93 13.93 41.91
C ASP A 252 -2.86 14.05 43.45
N GLN A 253 -1.85 13.38 44.02
CA GLN A 253 -1.16 13.64 45.30
C GLN A 253 -1.61 13.10 46.67
N THR A 254 -0.55 12.59 47.34
CA THR A 254 -0.17 12.50 48.77
C THR A 254 -0.82 11.48 49.70
N ASP A 255 0.03 10.62 50.26
CA ASP A 255 0.21 10.26 51.69
C ASP A 255 1.38 9.25 51.70
N ASP A 256 2.59 9.48 52.20
CA ASP A 256 3.07 9.98 53.50
C ASP A 256 2.56 9.21 54.74
N HIS A 257 3.50 8.45 55.31
CA HIS A 257 3.70 8.05 56.70
C HIS A 257 2.70 7.21 57.52
N MET A 258 3.24 6.07 57.96
CA MET A 258 3.29 5.54 59.35
C MET A 258 2.02 5.59 60.22
N SER A 259 1.59 4.41 60.66
CA SER A 259 1.77 3.91 62.04
C SER A 259 1.51 2.41 62.09
#